data_AF-A7AQ64-F1
#
_entry.id   AF-A7AQ64-F1
#
_cell.length_a   1.000
_cell.length_b   1.000
_cell.length_c   1.000
_cell.angle_alpha   90.00
_cell.angle_beta   90.00
_cell.angle_gamma   90.00
#
_symmetry.space_group_name_H-M   'P 1'
#
loop_
_entity.id
_entity.type
_entity.pdbx_description
1 polymer ?
#
loop_
_entity_poly.entity_id
_entity_poly.type
_entity_poly.pdbx_seq_one_letter_code
_entity_poly.pdbx_strand_id
1 'polypeptide(L)'
;MFEHLEGAIPLKAGKPTESTRTSDAPGLTRHSIDSQEWSQPGVSFASVENVRCPHHYALPIQYFCLDCKFGEGCFCSECALTRHASCDVRTLDEAYNMILNNVIRKWASQFSSRTDSLEVTFAQQLVDKREEWTMKLQEVQTAIMKTSDDITTTLRDMETKLLQWINQSHKSFMEEHDRLCEHVESTLESYANNAEMLRQQRRLSPARLLLFYHENHVKLKQMLVGTTPRDSERVIRQATRHLGVRLDNINSTCVEFEKEIAHLERSIRNAGAS
;
A
#
# COMPACT_ATOMS: atom_id res chain seq x y z
N MET A 1 4.49 0.94 12.75
CA MET A 1 3.63 1.79 11.90
C MET A 1 2.38 1.04 11.42
N PHE A 2 1.80 0.17 12.27
CA PHE A 2 0.64 -0.68 11.92
C PHE A 2 -0.48 -0.66 13.00
N GLU A 3 -0.31 0.07 14.10
CA GLU A 3 -1.28 0.10 15.21
C GLU A 3 -2.35 1.21 15.08
N HIS A 4 -2.37 1.97 13.98
CA HIS A 4 -3.31 3.10 13.81
C HIS A 4 -4.41 2.86 12.78
N LEU A 5 -4.51 1.66 12.19
CA LEU A 5 -5.53 1.34 11.18
C LEU A 5 -6.61 0.34 11.65
N GLU A 6 -6.47 -0.26 12.84
CA GLU A 6 -7.47 -1.22 13.36
C GLU A 6 -8.73 -0.55 13.95
N GLY A 7 -8.76 0.78 14.08
CA GLY A 7 -9.87 1.51 14.70
C GLY A 7 -10.94 2.04 13.74
N ALA A 8 -10.71 2.06 12.43
CA ALA A 8 -11.57 2.79 11.48
C ALA A 8 -12.64 1.93 10.81
N ILE A 9 -12.57 0.60 10.92
CA ILE A 9 -13.54 -0.31 10.28
C ILE A 9 -13.82 -1.49 11.22
N PRO A 10 -15.01 -1.58 11.83
CA PRO A 10 -15.37 -2.75 12.63
C PRO A 10 -15.68 -3.92 11.70
N LEU A 11 -14.64 -4.68 11.32
CA LEU A 11 -14.76 -6.01 10.73
C LEU A 11 -14.76 -7.05 11.85
N LYS A 12 -15.91 -7.27 12.50
CA LYS A 12 -16.14 -8.51 13.27
C LYS A 12 -17.50 -9.11 12.95
N ALA A 13 -17.47 -10.29 12.34
CA ALA A 13 -18.61 -11.19 12.23
C ALA A 13 -18.92 -11.78 13.64
N GLY A 14 -20.05 -11.38 14.22
CA GLY A 14 -20.58 -11.94 15.47
C GLY A 14 -21.82 -12.79 15.20
N LYS A 15 -21.83 -14.03 15.70
CA LYS A 15 -22.99 -14.94 15.77
C LYS A 15 -24.11 -14.38 16.66
N PRO A 16 -25.36 -14.84 16.50
CA PRO A 16 -26.53 -14.19 17.06
C PRO A 16 -26.73 -14.58 18.54
N THR A 17 -26.97 -13.57 19.37
CA THR A 17 -27.55 -13.74 20.72
C THR A 17 -28.60 -12.67 20.95
N GLU A 18 -29.72 -13.12 21.50
CA GLU A 18 -30.96 -12.41 21.77
C GLU A 18 -30.83 -11.17 22.66
N SER A 19 -31.87 -10.34 22.54
CA SER A 19 -32.35 -9.36 23.52
C SER A 19 -31.49 -8.10 23.71
N THR A 20 -32.02 -6.95 23.30
CA THR A 20 -32.81 -6.08 24.21
C THR A 20 -33.31 -4.86 23.42
N ARG A 21 -34.62 -4.62 23.51
CA ARG A 21 -35.29 -3.41 23.01
C ARG A 21 -34.64 -2.16 23.60
N THR A 22 -34.14 -1.28 22.74
CA THR A 22 -34.11 0.17 22.99
C THR A 22 -34.23 0.87 21.63
N SER A 23 -35.45 1.31 21.37
CA SER A 23 -35.80 2.27 20.34
C SER A 23 -35.21 3.62 20.74
N ASP A 24 -34.24 4.13 19.99
CA ASP A 24 -33.93 5.56 19.91
C ASP A 24 -33.09 5.81 18.65
N ALA A 25 -33.78 5.82 17.51
CA ALA A 25 -33.39 6.65 16.39
C ALA A 25 -34.40 7.80 16.37
N PRO A 26 -33.98 9.07 16.25
CA PRO A 26 -34.91 10.13 15.96
C PRO A 26 -35.39 9.88 14.53
N GLY A 27 -36.48 9.13 14.41
CA GLY A 27 -37.25 9.07 13.19
C GLY A 27 -37.59 10.51 12.87
N LEU A 28 -36.95 11.05 11.84
CA LEU A 28 -37.42 12.27 11.19
C LEU A 28 -38.88 12.00 10.89
N THR A 29 -39.74 12.60 11.72
CA THR A 29 -41.18 12.51 11.60
C THR A 29 -41.47 13.00 10.20
N ARG A 30 -41.84 12.04 9.35
CA ARG A 30 -42.27 12.24 7.98
C ARG A 30 -43.57 13.03 8.06
N HIS A 31 -43.45 14.34 8.26
CA HIS A 31 -44.51 15.26 7.93
C HIS A 31 -44.51 15.33 6.40
N SER A 32 -45.08 14.30 5.79
CA SER A 32 -45.82 14.50 4.54
C SER A 32 -46.73 15.67 4.86
N ILE A 33 -46.46 16.83 4.26
CA ILE A 33 -47.41 17.93 4.29
C ILE A 33 -48.59 17.39 3.49
N ASP A 34 -49.51 16.73 4.21
CA ASP A 34 -50.72 16.22 3.61
C ASP A 34 -51.40 17.41 2.97
N SER A 35 -51.57 17.32 1.65
CA SER A 35 -52.24 18.34 0.82
C SER A 35 -53.67 18.65 1.29
N GLN A 36 -54.14 17.90 2.30
CA GLN A 36 -55.46 17.91 2.90
C GLN A 36 -55.59 18.83 4.13
N GLU A 37 -54.49 19.27 4.77
CA GLU A 37 -54.59 20.26 5.87
C GLU A 37 -54.95 21.67 5.39
N TRP A 38 -54.67 21.99 4.12
CA TRP A 38 -54.79 23.35 3.59
C TRP A 38 -56.16 23.66 2.99
N SER A 39 -57.05 22.67 2.91
CA SER A 39 -58.34 22.77 2.23
C SER A 39 -59.46 21.98 2.94
N GLN A 40 -59.44 21.90 4.27
CA GLN A 40 -60.64 21.47 4.98
C GLN A 40 -61.72 22.56 4.88
N PRO A 41 -62.89 22.29 4.29
CA PRO A 41 -64.00 23.24 4.30
C PRO A 41 -64.55 23.30 5.73
N GLY A 42 -64.11 24.30 6.50
CA GLY A 42 -64.48 24.45 7.90
C GLY A 42 -63.37 24.96 8.83
N VAL A 43 -62.10 24.96 8.38
CA VAL A 43 -61.04 25.64 9.13
C VAL A 43 -61.09 27.12 8.75
N SER A 44 -61.78 27.90 9.58
CA SER A 44 -61.74 29.36 9.54
C SER A 44 -60.28 29.78 9.68
N PHE A 45 -59.65 30.18 8.57
CA PHE A 45 -58.42 30.96 8.62
C PHE A 45 -58.71 32.13 9.54
N ALA A 46 -57.88 32.31 10.58
CA ALA A 46 -58.00 33.37 11.57
C ALA A 46 -58.58 34.61 10.89
N SER A 47 -59.85 34.93 11.21
CA SER A 47 -60.52 36.04 10.55
C SER A 47 -59.77 37.28 11.00
N VAL A 48 -58.85 37.76 10.16
CA VAL A 48 -58.30 39.11 10.31
C VAL A 48 -59.40 40.04 9.83
N GLU A 49 -60.50 40.05 10.59
CA GLU A 49 -61.57 41.01 10.47
C GLU A 49 -60.93 42.37 10.68
N ASN A 50 -60.74 43.08 9.57
CA ASN A 50 -60.25 44.46 9.47
C ASN A 50 -58.76 44.68 9.12
N VAL A 51 -58.15 43.88 8.24
CA VAL A 51 -57.03 44.45 7.46
C VAL A 51 -57.61 45.54 6.56
N ARG A 52 -57.26 46.79 6.85
CA ARG A 52 -57.70 47.96 6.09
C ARG A 52 -56.82 48.18 4.88
N CYS A 53 -57.42 48.73 3.82
CA CYS A 53 -56.64 49.12 2.65
C CYS A 53 -55.66 50.26 3.03
N PRO A 54 -54.38 50.16 2.65
CA PRO A 54 -53.39 51.22 2.92
C PRO A 54 -53.78 52.58 2.34
N HIS A 55 -54.58 52.58 1.26
CA HIS A 55 -55.01 53.78 0.54
C HIS A 55 -56.38 54.28 1.00
N HIS A 56 -57.26 53.37 1.41
CA HIS A 56 -58.61 53.67 1.87
C HIS A 56 -58.84 53.01 3.23
N TYR A 57 -58.34 53.66 4.28
CA TYR A 57 -58.28 53.11 5.65
C TYR A 57 -59.65 52.77 6.26
N ALA A 58 -60.74 53.33 5.71
CA ALA A 58 -62.11 53.02 6.12
C ALA A 58 -62.64 51.70 5.49
N LEU A 59 -61.99 51.20 4.43
CA LEU A 59 -62.47 50.05 3.66
C LEU A 59 -61.65 48.80 3.95
N PRO A 60 -62.30 47.63 4.07
CA PRO A 60 -61.61 46.35 4.21
C PRO A 60 -60.95 45.91 2.91
N ILE A 61 -59.86 45.16 3.02
CA ILE A 61 -59.26 44.44 1.90
C ILE A 61 -60.17 43.26 1.53
N GLN A 62 -60.51 43.13 0.24
CA GLN A 62 -61.45 42.12 -0.26
C GLN A 62 -61.02 41.50 -1.60
N TYR A 63 -60.06 42.11 -2.28
CA TYR A 63 -59.62 41.72 -3.62
C TYR A 63 -58.13 41.52 -3.68
N PHE A 64 -57.70 40.69 -4.63
CA PHE A 64 -56.31 40.46 -4.97
C PHE A 64 -56.07 40.66 -6.46
N CYS A 65 -54.98 41.34 -6.82
CA CYS A 65 -54.55 41.52 -8.21
C CYS A 65 -53.40 40.57 -8.54
N LEU A 66 -53.61 39.74 -9.56
CA LEU A 66 -52.62 38.77 -10.01
C LEU A 66 -51.43 39.41 -10.74
N ASP A 67 -51.66 40.55 -11.37
CA ASP A 67 -50.63 41.31 -12.10
C ASP A 67 -49.73 42.11 -11.16
N CYS A 68 -50.28 42.62 -10.05
CA CYS A 68 -49.59 43.46 -9.06
C CYS A 68 -49.07 42.68 -7.83
N LYS A 69 -48.92 41.35 -7.96
CA LYS A 69 -48.61 40.40 -6.88
C LYS A 69 -47.33 40.69 -6.06
N PHE A 70 -46.41 41.52 -6.54
CA PHE A 70 -45.12 41.82 -5.88
C PHE A 70 -45.09 43.17 -5.13
N GLY A 71 -46.23 43.81 -4.87
CA GLY A 71 -46.28 45.08 -4.15
C GLY A 71 -47.58 45.28 -3.36
N GLU A 72 -48.64 45.71 -4.03
CA GLU A 72 -49.96 45.99 -3.45
C GLU A 72 -50.98 44.94 -3.88
N GLY A 73 -50.63 43.68 -3.67
CA GLY A 73 -51.40 42.54 -4.18
C GLY A 73 -52.83 42.50 -3.64
N CYS A 74 -53.06 42.87 -2.37
CA CYS A 74 -54.38 42.87 -1.74
C CYS A 74 -54.91 44.30 -1.51
N PHE A 75 -56.17 44.57 -1.88
CA PHE A 75 -56.75 45.91 -1.78
C PHE A 75 -58.29 45.91 -1.59
N CYS A 76 -58.87 47.09 -1.36
CA CYS A 76 -60.32 47.29 -1.20
C CYS A 76 -61.05 47.50 -2.54
N SER A 77 -62.38 47.51 -2.49
CA SER A 77 -63.26 47.75 -3.64
C SER A 77 -62.94 49.05 -4.41
N GLU A 78 -62.62 50.15 -3.74
CA GLU A 78 -62.31 51.42 -4.42
C GLU A 78 -60.99 51.36 -5.20
N CYS A 79 -59.98 50.67 -4.68
CA CYS A 79 -58.73 50.45 -5.40
C CYS A 79 -58.93 49.55 -6.62
N ALA A 80 -59.87 48.59 -6.56
CA ALA A 80 -60.21 47.73 -7.70
C ALA A 80 -60.75 48.55 -8.88
N LEU A 81 -61.57 49.56 -8.60
CA LEU A 81 -62.21 50.40 -9.62
C LEU A 81 -61.33 51.52 -10.17
N THR A 82 -60.29 51.92 -9.43
CA THR A 82 -59.46 53.09 -9.77
C THR A 82 -58.07 52.67 -10.23
N ARG A 83 -57.27 52.11 -9.32
CA ARG A 83 -55.84 51.81 -9.52
C ARG A 83 -55.62 50.48 -10.23
N HIS A 84 -56.57 49.55 -10.10
CA HIS A 84 -56.50 48.22 -10.71
C HIS A 84 -57.58 47.95 -11.75
N ALA A 85 -58.19 49.00 -12.32
CA ALA A 85 -59.32 48.89 -13.25
C ALA A 85 -59.02 48.04 -14.50
N SER A 86 -57.75 47.99 -14.92
CA SER A 86 -57.29 47.23 -16.09
C SER A 86 -56.49 45.98 -15.74
N CYS A 87 -56.44 45.58 -14.47
CA CYS A 87 -55.67 44.42 -14.02
C CYS A 87 -56.58 43.19 -13.81
N ASP A 88 -56.01 41.98 -13.80
CA ASP A 88 -56.74 40.77 -13.41
C ASP A 88 -56.94 40.75 -11.89
N VAL A 89 -58.13 41.19 -11.47
CA VAL A 89 -58.56 41.31 -10.08
C VAL A 89 -59.53 40.19 -9.75
N ARG A 90 -59.27 39.49 -8.64
CA ARG A 90 -60.10 38.41 -8.11
C ARG A 90 -60.52 38.71 -6.69
N THR A 91 -61.59 38.06 -6.23
CA THR A 91 -61.89 38.05 -4.79
C THR A 91 -60.78 37.32 -4.05
N LEU A 92 -60.57 37.62 -2.76
CA LEU A 92 -59.53 36.95 -1.98
C LEU A 92 -59.68 35.42 -1.97
N ASP A 93 -60.91 34.90 -1.91
CA ASP A 93 -61.17 33.46 -1.90
C ASP A 93 -60.81 32.81 -3.25
N GLU A 94 -61.20 33.44 -4.36
CA GLU A 94 -60.81 32.95 -5.70
C GLU A 94 -59.30 33.00 -5.91
N ALA A 95 -58.65 34.10 -5.51
CA ALA A 95 -57.20 34.24 -5.62
C ALA A 95 -56.46 33.24 -4.73
N TYR A 96 -56.94 33.03 -3.51
CA TYR A 96 -56.38 32.04 -2.58
C TYR A 96 -56.46 30.64 -3.16
N ASN A 97 -57.64 30.22 -3.62
CA ASN A 97 -57.83 28.91 -4.23
C ASN A 97 -56.95 28.76 -5.49
N MET A 98 -56.84 29.80 -6.30
CA MET A 98 -56.01 29.77 -7.50
C MET A 98 -54.51 29.67 -7.17
N ILE A 99 -53.99 30.45 -6.23
CA ILE A 99 -52.58 30.42 -5.83
C ILE A 99 -52.25 29.08 -5.15
N LEU A 100 -53.12 28.60 -4.26
CA LEU A 100 -52.95 27.32 -3.60
C LEU A 100 -52.87 26.18 -4.62
N ASN A 101 -53.80 26.13 -5.57
CA ASN A 101 -53.91 25.04 -6.53
C ASN A 101 -52.86 25.10 -7.65
N ASN A 102 -52.61 26.30 -8.18
CA ASN A 102 -51.77 26.45 -9.37
C ASN A 102 -50.32 26.75 -9.07
N VAL A 103 -50.02 27.32 -7.89
CA VAL A 103 -48.65 27.65 -7.50
C VAL A 103 -48.21 26.69 -6.40
N ILE A 104 -48.79 26.78 -5.20
CA ILE A 104 -48.28 26.08 -4.02
C ILE A 104 -48.28 24.56 -4.24
N ARG A 105 -49.38 23.96 -4.68
CA ARG A 105 -49.46 22.51 -4.93
C ARG A 105 -48.52 22.04 -6.03
N LYS A 106 -48.38 22.81 -7.13
CA LYS A 106 -47.44 22.46 -8.20
C LYS A 106 -46.00 22.48 -7.71
N TRP A 107 -45.60 23.52 -6.99
CA TRP A 107 -44.26 23.60 -6.41
C TRP A 107 -44.01 22.50 -5.38
N ALA A 108 -44.98 22.20 -4.51
CA ALA A 108 -44.88 21.11 -3.53
C ALA A 108 -44.63 19.75 -4.23
N SER A 109 -45.35 19.44 -5.31
CA SER A 109 -45.14 18.22 -6.09
C SER A 109 -43.78 18.16 -6.81
N GLN A 110 -43.27 19.31 -7.27
CA GLN A 110 -41.96 19.39 -7.91
C GLN A 110 -40.83 19.22 -6.91
N PHE A 111 -40.99 19.75 -5.69
CA PHE A 111 -40.02 19.55 -4.63
C PHE A 111 -40.06 18.11 -4.11
N SER A 112 -41.24 17.53 -3.87
CA SER A 112 -41.33 16.15 -3.38
C SER A 112 -40.67 15.16 -4.35
N SER A 113 -40.97 15.27 -5.65
CA SER A 113 -40.37 14.40 -6.68
C SER A 113 -38.85 14.54 -6.77
N ARG A 114 -38.31 15.75 -6.60
CA ARG A 114 -36.86 15.97 -6.58
C ARG A 114 -36.21 15.42 -5.31
N THR A 115 -36.85 15.60 -4.15
CA THR A 115 -36.38 15.02 -2.88
C THR A 115 -36.38 13.50 -2.94
N ASP A 116 -37.47 12.88 -3.41
CA ASP A 116 -37.57 11.43 -3.57
C ASP A 116 -36.50 10.88 -4.53
N SER A 117 -36.26 11.59 -5.65
CA SER A 117 -35.20 11.21 -6.59
C SER A 117 -33.80 11.32 -5.98
N LEU A 118 -33.53 12.37 -5.21
CA LEU A 118 -32.25 12.56 -4.53
C LEU A 118 -32.04 11.49 -3.43
N GLU A 119 -33.02 11.30 -2.55
CA GLU A 119 -32.91 10.35 -1.45
C GLU A 119 -32.68 8.92 -1.94
N VAL A 120 -33.45 8.47 -2.93
CA VAL A 120 -33.35 7.08 -3.40
C VAL A 120 -32.16 6.91 -4.34
N THR A 121 -32.01 7.79 -5.33
CA THR A 121 -31.02 7.55 -6.41
C THR A 121 -29.61 7.94 -5.97
N PHE A 122 -29.45 9.07 -5.28
CA PHE A 122 -28.12 9.52 -4.87
C PHE A 122 -27.57 8.68 -3.72
N ALA A 123 -28.41 8.31 -2.74
CA ALA A 123 -27.97 7.43 -1.66
C ALA A 123 -27.57 6.05 -2.19
N GLN A 124 -28.35 5.48 -3.12
CA GLN A 124 -27.99 4.21 -3.75
C GLN A 124 -26.67 4.32 -4.53
N GLN A 125 -26.49 5.39 -5.31
CA GLN A 125 -25.22 5.62 -6.03
C GLN A 125 -24.02 5.72 -5.08
N LEU A 126 -24.16 6.34 -3.91
CA LEU A 126 -23.10 6.40 -2.91
C LEU A 126 -22.79 5.02 -2.32
N VAL A 127 -23.81 4.20 -2.08
CA VAL A 127 -23.64 2.81 -1.63
C VAL A 127 -22.91 1.99 -2.68
N ASP A 128 -23.33 2.07 -3.94
CA ASP A 128 -22.71 1.35 -5.05
C ASP A 128 -21.23 1.77 -5.22
N LYS A 129 -20.94 3.08 -5.13
CA LYS A 129 -19.57 3.59 -5.20
C LYS A 129 -18.69 3.15 -4.03
N ARG A 130 -19.25 3.12 -2.82
CA ARG A 130 -18.55 2.60 -1.63
C ARG A 130 -18.20 1.13 -1.81
N GLU A 131 -19.12 0.31 -2.31
CA GLU A 131 -18.90 -1.11 -2.56
C GLU A 131 -17.86 -1.34 -3.66
N GLU A 132 -17.95 -0.58 -4.76
CA GLU A 132 -16.95 -0.60 -5.83
C GLU A 132 -15.54 -0.29 -5.30
N TRP A 133 -15.39 0.76 -4.48
CA TRP A 133 -14.10 1.14 -3.90
C TRP A 133 -13.61 0.14 -2.87
N THR A 134 -14.50 -0.49 -2.12
CA THR A 134 -14.15 -1.53 -1.15
C THR A 134 -13.62 -2.77 -1.86
N MET A 135 -14.25 -3.20 -2.96
CA MET A 135 -13.73 -4.31 -3.77
C MET A 135 -12.36 -3.98 -4.38
N LYS A 136 -12.21 -2.79 -4.98
CA LYS A 136 -10.92 -2.34 -5.51
C LYS A 136 -9.82 -2.29 -4.44
N LEU A 137 -10.15 -1.85 -3.23
CA LEU A 137 -9.21 -1.81 -2.12
C LEU A 137 -8.78 -3.23 -1.71
N GLN A 138 -9.72 -4.17 -1.64
CA GLN A 138 -9.43 -5.58 -1.34
C GLN A 138 -8.57 -6.24 -2.43
N GLU A 139 -8.82 -5.94 -3.70
CA GLU A 139 -8.00 -6.41 -4.83
C GLU A 139 -6.55 -5.89 -4.71
N VAL A 140 -6.38 -4.59 -4.48
CA VAL A 140 -5.06 -3.98 -4.29
C VAL A 140 -4.36 -4.56 -3.06
N GLN A 141 -5.05 -4.72 -1.94
CA GLN A 141 -4.48 -5.33 -0.74
C GLN A 141 -4.01 -6.76 -0.99
N THR A 142 -4.82 -7.57 -1.68
CA THR A 142 -4.48 -8.95 -2.03
C THR A 142 -3.28 -9.00 -2.98
N ALA A 143 -3.24 -8.10 -3.97
CA ALA A 143 -2.10 -7.99 -4.88
C ALA A 143 -0.81 -7.62 -4.14
N ILE A 144 -0.87 -6.65 -3.23
CA ILE A 144 0.28 -6.25 -2.40
C ILE A 144 0.77 -7.43 -1.56
N MET A 145 -0.13 -8.12 -0.85
CA MET A 145 0.25 -9.29 -0.03
C MET A 145 0.92 -10.37 -0.88
N LYS A 146 0.35 -10.69 -2.04
CA LYS A 146 0.95 -11.67 -2.97
C LYS A 146 2.35 -11.24 -3.43
N THR A 147 2.52 -9.98 -3.84
CA THR A 147 3.84 -9.49 -4.26
C THR A 147 4.85 -9.51 -3.12
N SER A 148 4.43 -9.24 -1.88
CA SER A 148 5.28 -9.34 -0.70
C SER A 148 5.72 -10.78 -0.43
N ASP A 149 4.81 -11.74 -0.57
CA ASP A 149 5.12 -13.17 -0.43
C ASP A 149 6.07 -13.65 -1.53
N ASP A 150 5.84 -13.24 -2.79
CA ASP A 150 6.71 -13.55 -3.93
C ASP A 150 8.13 -12.97 -3.76
N ILE A 151 8.24 -11.74 -3.24
CA ILE A 151 9.54 -11.13 -2.91
C ILE A 151 10.23 -11.90 -1.78
N THR A 152 9.50 -12.23 -0.71
CA THR A 152 10.06 -12.92 0.45
C THR A 152 10.55 -14.31 0.10
N THR A 153 9.79 -15.06 -0.71
CA THR A 153 10.19 -16.38 -1.20
C THR A 153 11.42 -16.31 -2.09
N THR A 154 11.45 -15.36 -3.04
CA THR A 154 12.62 -15.15 -3.91
C THR A 154 13.88 -14.81 -3.11
N LEU A 155 13.77 -13.94 -2.09
CA LEU A 155 14.89 -13.60 -1.23
C LEU A 155 15.41 -14.80 -0.44
N ARG A 156 14.52 -15.62 0.13
CA ARG A 156 14.91 -16.85 0.85
C ARG A 156 15.59 -17.86 -0.08
N ASP A 157 15.12 -18.00 -1.31
CA ASP A 157 15.73 -18.87 -2.30
C ASP A 157 17.12 -18.38 -2.70
N MET A 158 17.30 -17.07 -2.89
CA MET A 158 18.61 -16.47 -3.15
C MET A 158 19.57 -16.65 -1.97
N GLU A 159 19.11 -16.39 -0.75
CA GLU A 159 19.89 -16.60 0.48
C GLU A 159 20.35 -18.06 0.60
N THR A 160 19.44 -19.02 0.37
CA THR A 160 19.76 -20.44 0.44
C THR A 160 20.82 -20.84 -0.58
N LYS A 161 20.68 -20.36 -1.83
CA LYS A 161 21.65 -20.63 -2.91
C LYS A 161 23.01 -20.02 -2.61
N LEU A 162 23.04 -18.80 -2.06
CA LEU A 162 24.28 -18.12 -1.64
C LEU A 162 24.98 -18.89 -0.53
N LEU A 163 24.25 -19.26 0.53
CA LEU A 163 24.81 -20.05 1.63
C LEU A 163 25.35 -21.40 1.14
N GLN A 164 24.63 -22.07 0.25
CA GLN A 164 25.09 -23.33 -0.34
C GLN A 164 26.38 -23.13 -1.16
N TRP A 165 26.44 -22.07 -1.97
CA TRP A 165 27.63 -21.75 -2.76
C TRP A 165 28.85 -21.41 -1.88
N ILE A 166 28.65 -20.60 -0.83
CA ILE A 166 29.70 -20.24 0.13
C ILE A 166 30.21 -21.50 0.83
N ASN A 167 29.31 -22.35 1.35
CA ASN A 167 29.69 -23.58 2.03
C ASN A 167 30.47 -24.53 1.13
N GLN A 168 30.03 -24.70 -0.12
CA GLN A 168 30.71 -25.56 -1.09
C GLN A 168 32.07 -24.99 -1.50
N SER A 169 32.16 -23.67 -1.70
CA SER A 169 33.40 -22.99 -2.06
C SER A 169 34.41 -23.04 -0.91
N HIS A 170 33.97 -22.81 0.32
CA HIS A 170 34.78 -22.92 1.52
C HIS A 170 35.28 -24.35 1.73
N LYS A 171 34.41 -25.35 1.59
CA LYS A 171 34.80 -26.77 1.69
C LYS A 171 35.86 -27.13 0.65
N SER A 172 35.65 -26.77 -0.61
CA SER A 172 36.62 -27.01 -1.68
C SER A 172 37.95 -26.30 -1.43
N PHE A 173 37.92 -25.06 -0.93
CA PHE A 173 39.11 -24.31 -0.59
C PHE A 173 39.89 -24.97 0.56
N MET A 174 39.20 -25.39 1.62
CA MET A 174 39.81 -26.09 2.76
C MET A 174 40.46 -27.40 2.32
N GLU A 175 39.78 -28.21 1.50
CA GLU A 175 40.36 -29.45 0.98
C GLU A 175 41.64 -29.22 0.15
N GLU A 176 41.70 -28.14 -0.64
CA GLU A 176 42.91 -27.79 -1.38
C GLU A 176 44.03 -27.24 -0.49
N HIS A 177 43.66 -26.43 0.51
CA HIS A 177 44.58 -25.92 1.50
C HIS A 177 45.22 -27.06 2.30
N ASP A 178 44.43 -28.02 2.77
CA ASP A 178 44.93 -29.15 3.56
C ASP A 178 45.86 -30.04 2.73
N ARG A 179 45.50 -30.32 1.46
CA ARG A 179 46.40 -31.02 0.52
C ARG A 179 47.72 -30.27 0.30
N LEU A 180 47.69 -28.95 0.26
CA LEU A 180 48.91 -28.14 0.14
C LEU A 180 49.75 -28.24 1.41
N CYS A 181 49.15 -28.16 2.59
CA CYS A 181 49.83 -28.33 3.87
C CYS A 181 50.50 -29.70 3.96
N GLU A 182 49.78 -30.79 3.66
CA GLU A 182 50.32 -32.15 3.63
C GLU A 182 51.52 -32.27 2.67
N HIS A 183 51.41 -31.66 1.48
CA HIS A 183 52.50 -31.66 0.50
C HIS A 183 53.73 -30.88 0.99
N VAL A 184 53.53 -29.74 1.65
CA VAL A 184 54.60 -28.95 2.25
C VAL A 184 55.27 -29.71 3.38
N GLU A 185 54.50 -30.30 4.29
CA GLU A 185 55.02 -31.09 5.42
C GLU A 185 55.83 -32.29 4.93
N SER A 186 55.30 -33.07 3.99
CA SER A 186 56.00 -34.21 3.37
C SER A 186 57.31 -33.77 2.70
N THR A 187 57.29 -32.62 2.02
CA THR A 187 58.49 -32.06 1.38
C THR A 187 59.53 -31.64 2.41
N LEU A 188 59.12 -30.99 3.49
CA LEU A 188 60.01 -30.57 4.58
C LEU A 188 60.61 -31.77 5.33
N GLU A 189 59.83 -32.81 5.57
CA GLU A 189 60.31 -34.05 6.18
C GLU A 189 61.35 -34.75 5.29
N SER A 190 61.09 -34.82 3.99
CA SER A 190 62.07 -35.32 3.01
C SER A 190 63.37 -34.52 3.05
N TYR A 191 63.31 -33.18 3.14
CA TYR A 191 64.50 -32.35 3.32
C TYR A 191 65.23 -32.61 4.62
N ALA A 192 64.51 -32.74 5.73
CA ALA A 192 65.11 -33.02 7.04
C ALA A 192 65.84 -34.37 7.04
N ASN A 193 65.20 -35.42 6.53
CA ASN A 193 65.78 -36.76 6.41
C ASN A 193 67.03 -36.78 5.52
N ASN A 194 66.97 -36.09 4.39
CA ASN A 194 68.10 -35.97 3.47
C ASN A 194 69.26 -35.18 4.08
N ALA A 195 68.99 -34.08 4.79
CA ALA A 195 70.01 -33.31 5.48
C ALA A 195 70.67 -34.13 6.60
N GLU A 196 69.88 -34.90 7.34
CA GLU A 196 70.39 -35.75 8.42
C GLU A 196 71.26 -36.89 7.89
N MET A 197 70.85 -37.55 6.81
CA MET A 197 71.67 -38.51 6.08
C MET A 197 73.04 -37.89 5.72
N LEU A 198 73.06 -36.71 5.10
CA LEU A 198 74.32 -36.04 4.74
C LEU A 198 75.20 -35.71 5.94
N ARG A 199 74.61 -35.27 7.07
CA ARG A 199 75.36 -34.99 8.31
C ARG A 199 76.01 -36.24 8.89
N GLN A 200 75.29 -37.37 8.88
CA GLN A 200 75.80 -38.64 9.40
C GLN A 200 76.98 -39.15 8.57
N GLN A 201 76.89 -39.08 7.24
CA GLN A 201 77.95 -39.55 6.35
C GLN A 201 79.20 -38.68 6.38
N ARG A 202 79.09 -37.39 6.71
CA ARG A 202 80.24 -36.47 6.86
C ARG A 202 81.21 -36.89 7.98
N ARG A 203 80.78 -37.75 8.92
CA ARG A 203 81.61 -38.29 10.01
C ARG A 203 82.48 -39.48 9.60
N LEU A 204 82.34 -39.99 8.36
CA LEU A 204 83.10 -41.13 7.87
C LEU A 204 84.54 -40.76 7.46
N SER A 205 85.40 -41.78 7.36
CA SER A 205 86.75 -41.61 6.82
C SER A 205 86.72 -41.16 5.34
N PRO A 206 87.73 -40.42 4.86
CA PRO A 206 87.73 -39.85 3.50
C PRO A 206 87.46 -40.86 2.38
N ALA A 207 88.04 -42.07 2.49
CA ALA A 207 87.83 -43.14 1.50
C ALA A 207 86.37 -43.66 1.47
N ARG A 208 85.72 -43.78 2.63
CA ARG A 208 84.30 -44.19 2.73
C ARG A 208 83.37 -43.09 2.26
N LEU A 209 83.72 -41.84 2.52
CA LEU A 209 82.96 -40.69 2.04
C LEU A 209 82.93 -40.64 0.50
N LEU A 210 84.07 -40.88 -0.16
CA LEU A 210 84.17 -40.94 -1.62
C LEU A 210 83.34 -42.10 -2.21
N LEU A 211 83.37 -43.28 -1.58
CA LEU A 211 82.50 -44.42 -1.94
C LEU A 211 81.01 -44.05 -1.84
N PHE A 212 80.59 -43.44 -0.73
CA PHE A 212 79.21 -42.98 -0.54
C PHE A 212 78.77 -42.00 -1.64
N TYR A 213 79.60 -41.00 -1.96
CA TYR A 213 79.31 -40.03 -3.03
C TYR A 213 79.21 -40.70 -4.41
N HIS A 214 80.06 -41.70 -4.68
CA HIS A 214 80.02 -42.46 -5.92
C HIS A 214 78.75 -43.32 -6.03
N GLU A 215 78.40 -44.05 -4.97
CA GLU A 215 77.22 -44.93 -4.94
C GLU A 215 75.89 -44.15 -4.99
N ASN A 216 75.84 -42.96 -4.39
CA ASN A 216 74.62 -42.15 -4.28
C ASN A 216 74.58 -40.97 -5.26
N HIS A 217 75.49 -40.91 -6.23
CA HIS A 217 75.65 -39.76 -7.12
C HIS A 217 74.37 -39.36 -7.85
N VAL A 218 73.51 -40.32 -8.23
CA VAL A 218 72.22 -40.04 -8.91
C VAL A 218 71.24 -39.32 -7.98
N LYS A 219 71.07 -39.83 -6.75
CA LYS A 219 70.18 -39.23 -5.74
C LYS A 219 70.68 -37.84 -5.34
N LEU A 220 71.99 -37.69 -5.12
CA LEU A 220 72.61 -36.41 -4.78
C LEU A 220 72.53 -35.41 -5.93
N LYS A 221 72.69 -35.87 -7.18
CA LYS A 221 72.48 -35.05 -8.38
C LYS A 221 71.01 -34.61 -8.50
N GLN A 222 70.04 -35.48 -8.21
CA GLN A 222 68.62 -35.10 -8.17
C GLN A 222 68.31 -34.05 -7.09
N MET A 223 68.96 -34.15 -5.91
CA MET A 223 68.84 -33.16 -4.85
C MET A 223 69.48 -31.80 -5.20
N LEU A 224 70.59 -31.80 -5.94
CA LEU A 224 71.34 -30.58 -6.29
C LEU A 224 70.83 -29.89 -7.57
N VAL A 225 70.53 -30.66 -8.61
CA VAL A 225 70.21 -30.17 -9.96
C VAL A 225 68.70 -30.07 -10.19
N GLY A 226 67.92 -30.84 -9.42
CA GLY A 226 66.47 -30.75 -9.40
C GLY A 226 65.79 -31.67 -10.41
N THR A 227 65.07 -32.65 -9.86
CA THR A 227 63.77 -33.09 -10.38
C THR A 227 62.69 -33.03 -9.29
N THR A 228 63.01 -32.52 -8.09
CA THR A 228 62.14 -32.55 -6.89
C THR A 228 62.32 -31.37 -5.92
N PRO A 229 63.49 -30.70 -5.73
CA PRO A 229 63.59 -29.61 -4.74
C PRO A 229 63.17 -28.21 -5.21
N ARG A 230 63.69 -27.76 -6.37
CA ARG A 230 63.26 -26.48 -6.97
C ARG A 230 61.86 -26.57 -7.57
N ASP A 231 61.46 -27.77 -7.98
CA ASP A 231 60.13 -28.03 -8.52
C ASP A 231 59.08 -28.02 -7.41
N SER A 232 59.34 -28.61 -6.24
CA SER A 232 58.42 -28.52 -5.10
C SER A 232 58.28 -27.08 -4.59
N GLU A 233 59.36 -26.31 -4.49
CA GLU A 233 59.26 -24.88 -4.13
C GLU A 233 58.45 -24.09 -5.16
N ARG A 234 58.64 -24.37 -6.46
CA ARG A 234 57.87 -23.74 -7.54
C ARG A 234 56.40 -24.15 -7.52
N VAL A 235 56.11 -25.43 -7.28
CA VAL A 235 54.76 -25.99 -7.16
C VAL A 235 54.05 -25.40 -5.94
N ILE A 236 54.72 -25.33 -4.78
CA ILE A 236 54.19 -24.70 -3.56
C ILE A 236 53.88 -23.23 -3.84
N ARG A 237 54.84 -22.46 -4.40
CA ARG A 237 54.60 -21.04 -4.75
C ARG A 237 53.44 -20.88 -5.74
N GLN A 238 53.31 -21.77 -6.72
CA GLN A 238 52.24 -21.72 -7.70
C GLN A 238 50.88 -22.08 -7.09
N ALA A 239 50.83 -23.08 -6.22
CA ALA A 239 49.63 -23.49 -5.48
C ALA A 239 49.18 -22.40 -4.51
N THR A 240 50.09 -21.76 -3.77
CA THR A 240 49.77 -20.63 -2.89
C THR A 240 49.22 -19.44 -3.69
N ARG A 241 49.80 -19.14 -4.86
CA ARG A 241 49.24 -18.10 -5.76
C ARG A 241 47.86 -18.47 -6.27
N HIS A 242 47.65 -19.71 -6.66
CA HIS A 242 46.34 -20.19 -7.12
C HIS A 242 45.27 -20.07 -6.02
N LEU A 243 45.59 -20.46 -4.78
CA LEU A 243 44.71 -20.28 -3.63
C LEU A 243 44.43 -18.79 -3.36
N GLY A 244 45.44 -17.93 -3.48
CA GLY A 244 45.27 -16.47 -3.37
C GLY A 244 44.29 -15.91 -4.40
N VAL A 245 44.46 -16.26 -5.69
CA VAL A 245 43.53 -15.84 -6.76
C VAL A 245 42.11 -16.36 -6.52
N ARG A 246 41.97 -17.60 -6.03
CA ARG A 246 40.65 -18.15 -5.68
C ARG A 246 40.00 -17.39 -4.53
N LEU A 247 40.76 -17.03 -3.50
CA LEU A 247 40.26 -16.25 -2.38
C LEU A 247 39.83 -14.84 -2.84
N ASP A 248 40.63 -14.20 -3.69
CA ASP A 248 40.29 -12.90 -4.29
C ASP A 248 39.01 -12.99 -5.12
N ASN A 249 38.82 -14.05 -5.90
CA ASN A 249 37.60 -14.29 -6.66
C ASN A 249 36.39 -14.48 -5.75
N ILE A 250 36.51 -15.28 -4.67
CA ILE A 250 35.42 -15.44 -3.69
C ILE A 250 35.06 -14.09 -3.07
N ASN A 251 36.06 -13.30 -2.68
CA ASN A 251 35.86 -11.99 -2.08
C ASN A 251 35.22 -11.00 -3.06
N SER A 252 35.64 -11.01 -4.32
CA SER A 252 35.03 -10.20 -5.39
C SER A 252 33.55 -10.53 -5.57
N THR A 253 33.20 -11.82 -5.61
CA THR A 253 31.81 -12.27 -5.70
C THR A 253 30.98 -11.82 -4.51
N CYS A 254 31.52 -11.88 -3.28
CA CYS A 254 30.85 -11.36 -2.09
C CYS A 254 30.57 -9.84 -2.20
N VAL A 255 31.55 -9.07 -2.68
CA VAL A 255 31.39 -7.62 -2.90
C VAL A 255 30.35 -7.31 -3.97
N GLU A 256 30.23 -8.14 -5.02
CA GLU A 256 29.17 -7.99 -6.02
C GLU A 256 27.78 -8.24 -5.41
N PHE A 257 27.61 -9.27 -4.59
CA PHE A 257 26.35 -9.51 -3.89
C PHE A 257 25.98 -8.39 -2.91
N GLU A 258 26.94 -7.82 -2.19
CA GLU A 258 26.70 -6.64 -1.34
C GLU A 258 26.15 -5.45 -2.15
N LYS A 259 26.69 -5.23 -3.36
CA LYS A 259 26.21 -4.17 -4.26
C LYS A 259 24.79 -4.45 -4.76
N GLU A 260 24.47 -5.69 -5.12
CA GLU A 260 23.13 -6.08 -5.55
C GLU A 260 22.11 -5.91 -4.42
N ILE A 261 22.45 -6.33 -3.20
CA ILE A 261 21.61 -6.13 -2.01
C ILE A 261 21.36 -4.64 -1.78
N ALA A 262 22.41 -3.80 -1.79
CA ALA A 262 22.27 -2.36 -1.64
C ALA A 262 21.47 -1.69 -2.79
N HIS A 263 21.48 -2.28 -3.99
CA HIS A 263 20.63 -1.84 -5.09
C HIS A 263 19.17 -2.20 -4.85
N LEU A 264 18.87 -3.44 -4.46
CA LEU A 264 17.52 -3.90 -4.12
C LEU A 264 16.90 -3.08 -2.99
N GLU A 265 17.64 -2.80 -1.91
CA GLU A 265 17.16 -1.97 -0.81
C GLU A 265 16.82 -0.53 -1.26
N ARG A 266 17.59 0.04 -2.19
CA ARG A 266 17.28 1.36 -2.77
C ARG A 266 16.04 1.32 -3.63
N SER A 267 15.90 0.29 -4.47
CA SER A 267 14.71 0.09 -5.31
C SER A 267 13.44 -0.08 -4.46
N ILE A 268 13.50 -0.84 -3.37
CA ILE A 268 12.39 -1.02 -2.43
C ILE A 268 12.01 0.31 -1.76
N ARG A 269 13.00 1.07 -1.27
CA ARG A 269 12.76 2.40 -0.65
C ARG A 269 12.11 3.38 -1.63
N ASN A 270 12.55 3.38 -2.89
CA ASN A 270 12.01 4.26 -3.92
C ASN A 270 10.57 3.87 -4.31
N ALA A 271 10.27 2.56 -4.37
CA ALA A 271 8.92 2.08 -4.65
C ALA A 271 7.91 2.41 -3.53
N GLY A 272 8.36 2.56 -2.28
CA GLY A 272 7.52 2.99 -1.16
C GLY A 272 7.31 4.50 -1.05
N ALA A 273 7.99 5.32 -1.86
CA ALA A 273 7.91 6.78 -1.83
C ALA A 273 7.07 7.38 -2.97
N SER A 274 6.62 6.56 -3.91
CA SER A 274 5.76 6.90 -5.06
C SER A 274 4.34 6.43 -4.85
#